data_AF-A0AA88XKF3-F1
#
_entry.id   AF-A0AA88XKF3-F1
#
_cell.length_a   1.000
_cell.length_b   1.000
_cell.length_c   1.000
_cell.angle_alpha   90.00
_cell.angle_beta   90.00
_cell.angle_gamma   90.00
#
_symmetry.space_group_name_H-M   'P 1'
#
loop_
_entity.id
_entity.type
_entity.pdbx_description
1 polymer ?
#
loop_
_entity_poly.entity_id
_entity_poly.type
_entity_poly.pdbx_seq_one_letter_code
_entity_poly.pdbx_strand_id
1 'polypeptide(L)'
;MGKQKRSRSKAHISAVKPNGKKNDKDVDNNKVDIVDSMDTDAKVQTMADFVNRSDNIFSDVKIDPQALAKKLPDFDARSAITSKSLKELKLKKKDKKKLRHDLWIKKLSAIDAAKKEAKEKKRRQQTPVVGDIGAMGDALPTLDLLMMGDKKKKLDDIALFHQVRAHPAFKENPTSTIKEHLENKLKQDDSMET
;
A
#
# COMPACT_ATOMS: atom_id res chain seq x y z
N MET A 1 20.54 50.84 27.84
CA MET A 1 20.89 50.97 26.40
C MET A 1 20.62 49.65 25.68
N GLY A 2 19.40 49.45 25.17
CA GLY A 2 19.00 48.20 24.51
C GLY A 2 19.57 48.11 23.08
N LYS A 3 20.06 46.92 22.70
CA LYS A 3 20.63 46.68 21.36
C LYS A 3 19.54 46.82 20.28
N GLN A 4 19.66 47.83 19.42
CA GLN A 4 18.79 47.98 18.24
C GLN A 4 18.99 46.80 17.27
N LYS A 5 17.89 46.10 16.96
CA LYS A 5 17.88 45.06 15.93
C LYS A 5 17.83 45.75 14.56
N ARG A 6 18.80 45.45 13.69
CA ARG A 6 18.84 45.98 12.31
C ARG A 6 17.67 45.40 11.50
N SER A 7 16.98 46.26 10.75
CA SER A 7 15.93 45.86 9.81
C SER A 7 16.51 45.05 8.67
N ARG A 8 16.08 43.80 8.51
CA ARG A 8 16.46 42.95 7.39
C ARG A 8 15.44 43.14 6.28
N SER A 9 15.84 43.71 5.15
CA SER A 9 15.01 43.74 3.94
C SER A 9 14.90 42.32 3.36
N LYS A 10 13.66 41.89 3.07
CA LYS A 10 13.40 40.67 2.31
C LYS A 10 13.40 41.05 0.83
N ALA A 11 14.53 40.83 0.16
CA ALA A 11 14.55 40.83 -1.30
C ALA A 11 13.98 39.50 -1.77
N HIS A 12 12.79 39.52 -2.39
CA HIS A 12 12.28 38.38 -3.13
C HIS A 12 12.99 38.32 -4.49
N ILE A 13 13.44 37.12 -4.89
CA ILE A 13 13.95 36.89 -6.24
C ILE A 13 12.73 36.97 -7.18
N SER A 14 12.78 37.88 -8.15
CA SER A 14 11.69 38.06 -9.12
C SER A 14 11.54 36.82 -10.01
N ALA A 15 10.29 36.46 -10.30
CA ALA A 15 9.97 35.36 -11.20
C ALA A 15 10.46 35.68 -12.61
N VAL A 16 11.30 34.81 -13.18
CA VAL A 16 11.70 34.86 -14.59
C VAL A 16 10.49 34.49 -15.43
N LYS A 17 9.94 35.46 -16.17
CA LYS A 17 8.88 35.21 -17.14
C LYS A 17 9.49 34.56 -18.39
N PRO A 18 8.94 33.45 -18.91
CA PRO A 18 9.32 32.96 -20.23
C PRO A 18 8.83 33.96 -21.29
N ASN A 19 9.75 34.39 -22.16
CA ASN A 19 9.44 35.27 -23.29
C ASN A 19 8.45 34.57 -24.23
N GLY A 20 7.22 35.09 -24.28
CA GLY A 20 6.26 34.75 -25.32
C GLY A 20 6.61 35.47 -26.62
N LYS A 21 6.87 34.71 -27.68
CA LYS A 21 6.66 35.18 -29.06
C LYS A 21 5.26 34.77 -29.48
N LYS A 22 4.42 35.76 -29.78
CA LYS A 22 3.20 35.60 -30.57
C LYS A 22 3.58 35.53 -32.05
N ASN A 23 2.77 34.80 -32.81
CA ASN A 23 2.33 34.99 -34.21
C ASN A 23 1.61 33.68 -34.60
N ASP A 24 0.52 33.61 -35.33
CA ASP A 24 -0.67 34.42 -35.58
C ASP A 24 -1.64 33.41 -36.25
N LYS A 25 -2.94 33.50 -35.96
CA LYS A 25 -4.12 33.02 -36.72
C LYS A 25 -4.03 31.70 -37.53
N ASP A 26 -4.90 30.75 -37.17
CA ASP A 26 -5.85 30.17 -38.13
C ASP A 26 -7.18 29.88 -37.44
N VAL A 27 -8.24 30.28 -38.14
CA VAL A 27 -9.65 30.19 -37.78
C VAL A 27 -10.11 28.77 -38.04
N ASP A 28 -10.80 28.15 -37.08
CA ASP A 28 -11.77 27.12 -37.46
C ASP A 28 -13.03 27.21 -36.60
N ASN A 29 -14.10 27.60 -37.28
CA ASN A 29 -15.45 27.69 -36.76
C ASN A 29 -16.04 26.29 -36.72
N ASN A 30 -16.22 25.72 -35.53
CA ASN A 30 -17.17 24.63 -35.33
C ASN A 30 -17.94 24.85 -34.03
N LYS A 31 -18.94 25.73 -34.13
CA LYS A 31 -20.10 25.80 -33.24
C LYS A 31 -20.95 24.56 -33.56
N VAL A 32 -20.73 23.47 -32.83
CA VAL A 32 -21.64 22.31 -32.88
C VAL A 32 -22.76 22.60 -31.90
N ASP A 33 -23.91 22.92 -32.46
CA ASP A 33 -25.15 23.11 -31.73
C ASP A 33 -25.63 21.79 -31.10
N ILE A 34 -26.26 21.98 -29.95
CA ILE A 34 -26.82 21.04 -29.00
C ILE A 34 -27.81 20.06 -29.64
N VAL A 35 -27.65 18.77 -29.37
CA VAL A 35 -28.75 17.79 -29.29
C VAL A 35 -28.48 16.83 -28.13
N ASP A 36 -28.74 17.29 -26.91
CA ASP A 36 -28.88 16.40 -25.76
C ASP A 36 -30.34 15.96 -25.72
N SER A 37 -30.64 14.87 -26.43
CA SER A 37 -31.95 14.22 -26.42
C SER A 37 -31.85 13.00 -25.51
N MET A 38 -32.06 13.24 -24.22
CA MET A 38 -32.44 12.21 -23.26
C MET A 38 -33.74 12.67 -22.61
N ASP A 39 -34.86 12.25 -23.22
CA ASP A 39 -36.15 12.19 -22.56
C ASP A 39 -36.02 11.26 -21.35
N THR A 40 -35.95 11.86 -20.16
CA THR A 40 -36.33 11.17 -18.93
C THR A 40 -37.36 12.04 -18.22
N ASP A 41 -38.58 11.53 -18.12
CA ASP A 41 -39.69 12.08 -17.33
C ASP A 41 -39.35 12.05 -15.83
N ALA A 42 -38.39 12.88 -15.44
CA ALA A 42 -38.07 13.14 -14.05
C ALA A 42 -38.36 14.62 -13.79
N LYS A 43 -39.50 14.85 -13.14
CA LYS A 43 -39.93 16.11 -12.54
C LYS A 43 -38.73 16.92 -12.03
N VAL A 44 -38.35 17.95 -12.79
CA VAL A 44 -37.22 18.84 -12.46
C VAL A 44 -37.58 19.59 -11.19
N GLN A 45 -36.98 19.15 -10.08
CA GLN A 45 -37.05 19.82 -8.79
C GLN A 45 -36.43 21.21 -8.96
N THR A 46 -37.25 22.26 -8.99
CA THR A 46 -36.78 23.64 -9.09
C THR A 46 -36.00 24.03 -7.85
N MET A 47 -34.96 24.86 -7.99
CA MET A 47 -34.09 25.34 -6.90
C MET A 47 -34.83 26.02 -5.73
N ALA A 48 -36.11 26.37 -5.90
CA ALA A 48 -36.99 26.89 -4.85
C ALA A 48 -37.28 25.86 -3.73
N ASP A 49 -37.23 24.55 -4.02
CA ASP A 49 -37.49 23.49 -3.03
C ASP A 49 -36.34 23.34 -2.00
N PHE A 50 -35.18 23.95 -2.26
CA PHE A 50 -34.01 23.90 -1.37
C PHE A 50 -33.99 25.03 -0.33
N VAL A 51 -34.77 26.10 -0.54
CA VAL A 51 -34.65 27.34 0.25
C VAL A 51 -35.51 27.32 1.52
N ASN A 52 -36.42 26.35 1.67
CA ASN A 52 -37.30 26.22 2.83
C ASN A 52 -36.99 24.99 3.72
N ARG A 53 -35.71 24.72 3.99
CA ARG A 53 -35.31 23.83 5.10
C ARG A 53 -34.95 24.66 6.32
N SER A 54 -35.97 25.08 7.07
CA SER A 54 -35.81 25.79 8.33
C SER A 54 -35.58 24.87 9.53
N ASP A 55 -35.02 23.67 9.35
CA ASP A 55 -34.56 22.85 10.47
C ASP A 55 -33.41 21.95 10.02
N ASN A 56 -32.49 21.73 10.96
CA ASN A 56 -31.19 21.08 10.80
C ASN A 56 -31.25 19.84 9.87
N ILE A 57 -30.66 19.98 8.67
CA ILE A 57 -30.62 18.97 7.59
C ILE A 57 -30.04 17.61 8.05
N PHE A 58 -29.30 17.60 9.15
CA PHE A 58 -28.62 16.42 9.69
C PHE A 58 -29.17 15.93 11.04
N SER A 59 -30.29 16.46 11.51
CA SER A 59 -30.86 16.11 12.83
C SER A 59 -31.19 14.62 12.96
N ASP A 60 -31.61 13.97 11.88
CA ASP A 60 -31.96 12.54 11.88
C ASP A 60 -30.78 11.60 11.57
N VAL A 61 -29.58 12.13 11.32
CA VAL A 61 -28.42 11.30 10.98
C VAL A 61 -27.79 10.76 12.25
N LYS A 62 -28.12 9.50 12.58
CA LYS A 62 -27.49 8.74 13.66
C LYS A 62 -26.12 8.23 13.23
N ILE A 63 -25.07 9.01 13.48
CA ILE A 63 -23.67 8.62 13.22
C ILE A 63 -23.13 7.90 14.45
N ASP A 64 -22.87 6.60 14.33
CA ASP A 64 -22.24 5.82 15.39
C ASP A 64 -20.72 6.17 15.47
N PRO A 65 -20.22 6.67 16.61
CA PRO A 65 -18.81 7.04 16.76
C PRO A 65 -17.86 5.86 16.53
N GLN A 66 -18.30 4.61 16.75
CA GLN A 66 -17.46 3.44 16.51
C GLN A 66 -17.25 3.19 15.00
N ALA A 67 -18.24 3.51 14.16
CA ALA A 67 -18.14 3.37 12.70
C ALA A 67 -17.15 4.37 12.06
N LEU A 68 -16.82 5.45 12.77
CA LEU A 68 -15.84 6.46 12.35
C LEU A 68 -14.39 6.02 12.61
N ALA A 69 -14.16 5.04 13.49
CA ALA A 69 -12.83 4.55 13.86
C ALA A 69 -12.22 3.57 12.83
N LYS A 70 -12.40 3.82 11.53
CA LYS A 70 -11.75 3.03 10.48
C LYS A 70 -10.28 3.42 10.37
N LYS A 71 -9.40 2.60 10.96
CA LYS A 71 -7.95 2.71 10.72
C LYS A 71 -7.65 2.17 9.32
N LEU A 72 -7.31 3.06 8.38
CA LEU A 72 -6.75 2.62 7.10
C LEU A 72 -5.43 1.87 7.35
N PRO A 73 -5.13 0.82 6.57
CA PRO A 73 -3.83 0.18 6.64
C PRO A 73 -2.75 1.21 6.37
N ASP A 74 -1.79 1.29 7.31
CA ASP A 74 -0.77 2.32 7.42
C ASP A 74 0.33 2.16 6.36
N PHE A 75 -0.04 2.31 5.08
CA PHE A 75 0.92 2.27 3.98
C PHE A 75 1.64 3.61 3.79
N ASP A 76 1.10 4.73 4.32
CA ASP A 76 1.67 6.08 4.16
C ASP A 76 1.95 6.84 5.49
N ALA A 77 1.39 6.44 6.63
CA ALA A 77 1.64 7.13 7.92
C ALA A 77 2.93 6.67 8.63
N ARG A 78 3.60 5.60 8.18
CA ARG A 78 4.98 5.24 8.64
C ARG A 78 6.09 6.10 8.01
N SER A 79 5.78 7.15 7.27
CA SER A 79 6.80 7.97 6.59
C SER A 79 7.47 9.03 7.47
N ALA A 80 7.22 9.04 8.78
CA ALA A 80 7.91 9.91 9.71
C ALA A 80 9.18 9.23 10.25
N ILE A 81 10.22 9.07 9.41
CA ILE A 81 11.59 8.90 9.92
C ILE A 81 12.01 10.28 10.46
N THR A 82 11.47 10.60 11.62
CA THR A 82 11.74 11.85 12.31
C THR A 82 13.15 11.80 12.86
N SER A 83 13.66 12.96 13.29
CA SER A 83 14.88 13.02 14.08
C SER A 83 14.85 12.09 15.32
N LYS A 84 13.65 11.72 15.81
CA LYS A 84 13.45 10.83 16.96
C LYS A 84 13.74 9.36 16.62
N SER A 85 13.28 8.82 15.48
CA SER A 85 13.55 7.41 15.12
C SER A 85 15.02 7.15 14.80
N LEU A 86 15.72 8.15 14.26
CA LEU A 86 17.17 8.10 14.07
C LEU A 86 17.96 8.49 15.32
N LYS A 87 17.31 8.86 16.45
CA LYS A 87 18.01 9.29 17.67
C LYS A 87 18.58 8.11 18.44
N GLU A 88 17.89 6.98 18.41
CA GLU A 88 18.27 5.72 19.05
C GLU A 88 19.55 5.14 18.44
N LEU A 89 19.69 5.28 17.12
CA LEU A 89 20.91 5.02 16.38
C LEU A 89 21.87 6.19 16.62
N LYS A 90 22.89 6.05 17.47
CA LYS A 90 23.91 7.07 17.81
C LYS A 90 24.82 7.46 16.62
N LEU A 91 24.23 7.80 15.47
CA LEU A 91 24.90 8.14 14.21
C LEU A 91 25.38 9.59 14.17
N LYS A 92 26.42 9.86 13.38
CA LYS A 92 26.90 11.24 13.16
C LYS A 92 25.83 12.04 12.41
N LYS A 93 25.84 13.37 12.59
CA LYS A 93 24.89 14.29 11.92
C LYS A 93 24.88 14.12 10.40
N LYS A 94 26.06 13.88 9.80
CA LYS A 94 26.23 13.62 8.35
C LYS A 94 25.47 12.37 7.92
N ASP A 95 25.65 11.27 8.63
CA ASP A 95 25.01 9.98 8.32
C ASP A 95 23.49 10.07 8.47
N LYS A 96 22.99 10.74 9.52
CA LYS A 96 21.55 10.98 9.69
C LYS A 96 20.96 11.81 8.54
N LYS A 97 21.70 12.82 8.04
CA LYS A 97 21.25 13.62 6.88
C LYS A 97 21.23 12.78 5.61
N LYS A 98 22.28 11.98 5.37
CA LYS A 98 22.38 11.08 4.21
C LYS A 98 21.24 10.06 4.23
N LEU A 99 21.01 9.38 5.35
CA LEU A 99 19.90 8.43 5.49
C LEU A 99 18.54 9.08 5.20
N ARG A 100 18.27 10.28 5.75
CA ARG A 100 17.02 11.00 5.44
C ARG A 100 16.88 11.30 3.95
N HIS A 101 17.97 11.72 3.30
CA HIS A 101 17.97 11.98 1.86
C HIS A 101 17.72 10.70 1.07
N ASP A 102 18.47 9.63 1.34
CA ASP A 102 18.35 8.35 0.64
C ASP A 102 16.96 7.75 0.81
N LEU A 103 16.38 7.82 2.02
CA LEU A 103 15.02 7.37 2.30
C LEU A 103 13.97 8.20 1.57
N TRP A 104 14.17 9.52 1.48
CA TRP A 104 13.29 10.39 0.72
C TRP A 104 13.37 10.11 -0.79
N ILE A 105 14.57 9.93 -1.35
CA ILE A 105 14.76 9.52 -2.75
C ILE A 105 14.10 8.16 -3.02
N LYS A 106 14.27 7.18 -2.12
CA LYS A 106 13.58 5.88 -2.22
C LYS A 106 12.06 6.04 -2.23
N LYS A 107 11.50 6.93 -1.39
CA LYS A 107 10.05 7.24 -1.39
C LYS A 107 9.62 7.80 -2.75
N LEU A 108 10.35 8.78 -3.29
CA LEU A 108 10.05 9.35 -4.60
C LEU A 108 10.09 8.28 -5.70
N SER A 109 11.14 7.45 -5.73
CA SER A 109 11.26 6.37 -6.72
C SER A 109 10.15 5.33 -6.60
N ALA A 110 9.65 5.03 -5.39
CA ALA A 110 8.55 4.09 -5.19
C ALA A 110 7.24 4.64 -5.76
N ILE A 111 6.98 5.95 -5.59
CA ILE A 111 5.80 6.62 -6.16
C ILE A 111 5.87 6.60 -7.69
N ASP A 112 7.02 6.92 -8.26
CA ASP A 112 7.21 6.92 -9.71
C ASP A 112 7.11 5.51 -10.31
N ALA A 113 7.65 4.50 -9.62
CA ALA A 113 7.51 3.10 -10.00
C ALA A 113 6.04 2.65 -9.99
N ALA A 114 5.29 2.94 -8.92
CA ALA A 114 3.87 2.61 -8.84
C ALA A 114 3.04 3.31 -9.93
N LYS A 115 3.34 4.59 -10.24
CA LYS A 115 2.69 5.31 -11.35
C LYS A 115 3.02 4.70 -12.71
N LYS A 116 4.29 4.32 -12.93
CA LYS A 116 4.74 3.68 -14.17
C LYS A 116 4.04 2.34 -14.36
N GLU A 117 3.99 1.52 -13.32
CA GLU A 117 3.31 0.21 -13.33
C GLU A 117 1.81 0.35 -13.60
N ALA A 118 1.12 1.30 -12.95
CA ALA A 118 -0.29 1.55 -13.22
C ALA A 118 -0.56 2.01 -14.66
N LYS A 119 0.31 2.85 -15.23
CA LYS A 119 0.23 3.25 -16.64
C LYS A 119 0.46 2.05 -17.57
N GLU A 120 1.44 1.22 -17.26
CA GLU A 120 1.76 0.04 -18.04
C GLU A 120 0.63 -1.00 -18.00
N LYS A 121 0.06 -1.27 -16.82
CA LYS A 121 -1.14 -2.11 -16.65
C LYS A 121 -2.30 -1.61 -17.50
N LYS A 122 -2.59 -0.30 -17.49
CA LYS A 122 -3.59 0.30 -18.40
C LYS A 122 -3.25 0.05 -19.87
N ARG A 123 -2.00 0.22 -20.28
CA ARG A 123 -1.60 -0.04 -21.68
C ARG A 123 -1.77 -1.51 -22.08
N ARG A 124 -1.40 -2.45 -21.21
CA ARG A 124 -1.57 -3.90 -21.44
C ARG A 124 -3.04 -4.33 -21.46
N GLN A 125 -3.89 -3.72 -20.63
CA GLN A 125 -5.34 -3.97 -20.66
C GLN A 125 -6.01 -3.45 -21.94
N GLN A 126 -5.44 -2.40 -22.55
CA GLN A 126 -5.97 -1.80 -23.76
C GLN A 126 -5.49 -2.51 -25.04
N THR A 127 -4.57 -3.49 -24.97
CA THR A 127 -4.20 -4.29 -26.14
C THR A 127 -5.24 -5.41 -26.35
N PRO A 128 -6.05 -5.37 -27.41
CA PRO A 128 -7.20 -6.26 -27.54
C PRO A 128 -6.85 -7.65 -28.08
N VAL A 129 -5.73 -7.80 -28.80
CA VAL A 129 -5.36 -9.03 -29.53
C VAL A 129 -4.58 -10.03 -28.68
N VAL A 130 -4.04 -9.59 -27.53
CA VAL A 130 -3.39 -10.46 -26.55
C VAL A 130 -3.79 -9.93 -25.19
N GLY A 131 -4.60 -10.67 -24.43
CA GLY A 131 -4.99 -10.29 -23.07
C GLY A 131 -3.77 -10.00 -22.18
N ASP A 132 -3.98 -9.37 -21.02
CA ASP A 132 -2.89 -8.96 -20.11
C ASP A 132 -2.14 -10.17 -19.52
N ILE A 133 -1.10 -10.64 -20.23
CA ILE A 133 -0.20 -11.73 -19.79
C ILE A 133 0.45 -11.38 -18.43
N GLY A 134 0.62 -10.09 -18.13
CA GLY A 134 1.18 -9.63 -16.87
C GLY A 134 0.33 -10.02 -15.66
N ALA A 135 -1.00 -10.04 -15.80
CA ALA A 135 -1.89 -10.44 -14.73
C ALA A 135 -1.73 -11.94 -14.36
N MET A 136 -1.43 -12.80 -15.34
CA MET A 136 -1.15 -14.22 -15.08
C MET A 136 0.18 -14.40 -14.36
N GLY A 137 1.20 -13.61 -14.70
CA GLY A 137 2.49 -13.60 -14.00
C GLY A 137 2.37 -13.13 -12.54
N ASP A 138 1.60 -12.06 -12.29
CA ASP A 138 1.35 -11.54 -10.94
C ASP A 138 0.57 -12.53 -10.05
N ALA A 139 -0.26 -13.39 -10.65
CA ALA A 139 -1.04 -14.41 -9.93
C ALA A 139 -0.22 -15.65 -9.53
N LEU A 140 1.00 -15.82 -10.08
CA LEU A 140 1.85 -16.95 -9.76
C LEU A 140 2.62 -16.72 -8.45
N PRO A 141 2.76 -17.74 -7.58
CA PRO A 141 3.60 -17.64 -6.41
C PRO A 141 5.04 -17.35 -6.80
N THR A 142 5.69 -16.40 -6.11
CA THR A 142 7.12 -16.19 -6.28
C THR A 142 7.89 -17.40 -5.73
N LEU A 143 9.03 -17.71 -6.35
CA LEU A 143 9.89 -18.82 -5.93
C LEU A 143 10.27 -18.71 -4.44
N ASP A 144 10.50 -17.49 -3.95
CA ASP A 144 10.78 -17.22 -2.54
C ASP A 144 9.64 -17.67 -1.62
N LEU A 145 8.38 -17.42 -1.98
CA LEU A 145 7.22 -17.89 -1.22
C LEU A 145 7.14 -19.42 -1.19
N LEU A 146 7.43 -20.06 -2.33
CA LEU A 146 7.45 -21.51 -2.44
C LEU A 146 8.52 -22.12 -1.52
N MET A 147 9.73 -21.55 -1.57
CA MET A 147 10.83 -21.97 -0.71
C MET A 147 10.57 -21.66 0.78
N MET A 148 9.78 -20.62 1.11
CA MET A 148 9.37 -20.33 2.49
C MET A 148 8.40 -21.39 3.05
N GLY A 149 7.53 -21.96 2.21
CA GLY A 149 6.68 -23.09 2.60
C GLY A 149 7.50 -24.31 3.04
N ASP A 150 8.56 -24.63 2.29
CA ASP A 150 9.47 -25.73 2.63
C ASP A 150 10.32 -25.44 3.87
N LYS A 151 10.73 -24.18 4.05
CA LYS A 151 11.43 -23.76 5.27
C LYS A 151 10.56 -23.95 6.50
N LYS A 152 9.26 -23.65 6.42
CA LYS A 152 8.34 -23.84 7.55
C LYS A 152 8.26 -25.31 7.97
N LYS A 153 8.07 -26.23 7.00
CA LYS A 153 8.07 -27.68 7.27
C LYS A 153 9.37 -28.13 7.93
N LYS A 154 10.52 -27.67 7.42
CA LYS A 154 11.82 -27.98 8.04
C LYS A 154 11.93 -27.46 9.48
N LEU A 155 11.41 -26.27 9.77
CA LEU A 155 11.44 -25.72 11.13
C LEU A 155 10.56 -26.53 12.08
N ASP A 156 9.38 -26.95 11.61
CA ASP A 156 8.47 -27.80 12.36
C ASP A 156 9.12 -29.18 12.64
N ASP A 157 9.79 -29.78 11.65
CA ASP A 157 10.55 -31.04 11.80
C ASP A 157 11.69 -30.91 12.82
N ILE A 158 12.43 -29.79 12.79
CA ILE A 158 13.49 -29.50 13.76
C ILE A 158 12.92 -29.38 15.18
N ALA A 159 11.79 -28.68 15.34
CA ALA A 159 11.14 -28.54 16.63
C ALA A 159 10.67 -29.91 17.18
N LEU A 160 10.07 -30.73 16.32
CA LEU A 160 9.67 -32.10 16.68
C LEU A 160 10.88 -32.94 17.11
N PHE A 161 12.00 -32.86 16.38
CA PHE A 161 13.22 -33.57 16.74
C PHE A 161 13.76 -33.18 18.11
N HIS A 162 13.75 -31.87 18.44
CA HIS A 162 14.15 -31.41 19.77
C HIS A 162 13.24 -31.98 20.87
N GLN A 163 11.94 -32.07 20.62
CA GLN A 163 10.98 -32.67 21.55
C GLN A 163 11.23 -34.17 21.75
N VAL A 164 11.43 -34.92 20.67
CA VAL A 164 11.74 -36.36 20.73
C VAL A 164 13.02 -36.60 21.51
N ARG A 165 14.07 -35.82 21.25
CA ARG A 165 15.33 -35.90 21.97
C ARG A 165 15.20 -35.56 23.46
N ALA A 166 14.25 -34.71 23.84
CA ALA A 166 14.02 -34.36 25.24
C ALA A 166 13.29 -35.47 26.02
N HIS A 167 12.52 -36.32 25.35
CA HIS A 167 11.69 -37.35 25.95
C HIS A 167 12.52 -38.43 26.68
N PRO A 168 12.15 -38.81 27.92
CA PRO A 168 12.93 -39.75 28.72
C PRO A 168 13.06 -41.13 28.07
N ALA A 169 11.97 -41.70 27.52
CA ALA A 169 12.01 -43.02 26.88
C ALA A 169 13.01 -43.09 25.70
N PHE A 170 13.13 -42.00 24.94
CA PHE A 170 14.06 -41.92 23.82
C PHE A 170 15.52 -41.83 24.27
N LYS A 171 15.80 -41.22 25.43
CA LYS A 171 17.15 -41.15 26.01
C LYS A 171 17.62 -42.49 26.56
N GLU A 172 16.71 -43.25 27.18
CA GLU A 172 17.02 -44.57 27.74
C GLU A 172 17.28 -45.60 26.62
N ASN A 173 16.35 -45.71 25.65
CA ASN A 173 16.43 -46.74 24.60
C ASN A 173 15.88 -46.22 23.25
N PRO A 174 16.73 -45.56 22.42
CA PRO A 174 16.27 -44.90 21.20
C PRO A 174 15.77 -45.89 20.15
N THR A 175 16.47 -47.01 19.94
CA THR A 175 16.14 -48.01 18.92
C THR A 175 14.80 -48.69 19.20
N SER A 176 14.54 -49.06 20.46
CA SER A 176 13.27 -49.66 20.87
C SER A 176 12.11 -48.69 20.73
N THR A 177 12.30 -47.43 21.17
CA THR A 177 11.25 -46.40 21.10
C THR A 177 10.87 -46.09 19.64
N ILE A 178 11.86 -46.01 18.74
CA ILE A 178 11.61 -45.82 17.30
C ILE A 178 10.83 -47.01 16.74
N LYS A 179 11.23 -48.24 17.08
CA LYS A 179 10.55 -49.45 16.60
C LYS A 179 9.09 -49.50 17.04
N GLU A 180 8.82 -49.23 18.31
CA GLU A 180 7.46 -49.20 18.84
C GLU A 180 6.61 -48.10 18.18
N HIS A 181 7.18 -46.91 17.97
CA HIS A 181 6.49 -45.82 17.28
C HIS A 181 6.10 -46.21 15.85
N LEU A 182 7.00 -46.85 15.10
CA LEU A 182 6.72 -47.33 13.75
C LEU A 182 5.63 -48.41 13.74
N GLU A 183 5.66 -49.36 14.68
CA GLU A 183 4.63 -50.38 14.81
C GLU A 183 3.25 -49.76 15.15
N ASN A 184 3.21 -48.77 16.03
CA ASN A 184 1.97 -48.06 16.37
C ASN A 184 1.45 -47.23 15.19
N LYS A 185 2.35 -46.60 14.42
CA LYS A 185 1.96 -45.83 13.24
C LYS A 185 1.37 -46.74 12.15
N LEU A 186 1.98 -47.90 11.92
CA LEU A 186 1.50 -48.88 10.95
C LEU A 186 0.09 -49.37 11.32
N LYS A 187 -0.14 -49.71 12.59
CA LYS A 187 -1.47 -50.10 13.10
C LYS A 187 -2.51 -49.00 12.95
N GLN A 188 -2.13 -47.72 13.16
CA GLN A 188 -3.05 -46.60 12.96
C GLN A 188 -3.45 -46.44 11.50
N ASP A 189 -2.49 -46.54 10.59
CA ASP A 189 -2.74 -46.41 9.16
C ASP A 189 -3.62 -47.58 8.66
N ASP A 190 -3.34 -48.81 9.12
CA ASP A 190 -4.17 -50.00 8.81
C ASP A 190 -5.62 -49.87 9.35
N SER A 191 -5.81 -49.24 10.52
CA SER A 191 -7.14 -49.04 11.11
C SER A 191 -7.97 -47.93 10.45
N MET A 192 -7.33 -47.06 9.67
CA MET A 192 -8.01 -45.97 8.94
C MET A 192 -8.41 -46.38 7.51
N GLU A 193 -7.84 -47.49 6.99
CA GLU A 193 -8.15 -48.01 5.65
C GLU A 193 -9.39 -48.95 5.61
N THR A 194 -9.94 -49.33 6.77
CA THR A 194 -11.16 -50.15 6.90
C THR A 194 -12.38 -49.31 7.27
#